data_AF-A0A3C1CF91-F1
#
_entry.id   AF-A0A3C1CF91-F1
#
_cell.length_a   1.000
_cell.length_b   1.000
_cell.length_c   1.000
_cell.angle_alpha   90.00
_cell.angle_beta   90.00
_cell.angle_gamma   90.00
#
_symmetry.space_group_name_H-M   'P 1'
#
loop_
_entity.id
_entity.type
_entity.pdbx_description
1 polymer ?
#
loop_
_entity_poly.entity_id
_entity_poly.type
_entity_poly.pdbx_seq_one_letter_code
_entity_poly.pdbx_strand_id
1 'polypeptide(L)'
;MLTRLCDSLRSVRHQEQVDGWIALSYALGSRKPVRGKVASLTDVSPAQIYEMNRAAPGSEWFNQMTSDDWRAHSRQLVRLHRSAYACCVASHWTARSMVSDHGVDPARVHVVGLGHDIVAVSPSRNWSVPRFLFIGRDWQRKNGDAVIRAFARLRPAWP
;
A
#
# COMPACT_ATOMS: atom_id res chain seq x y z
N MET A 1 12.45 -9.78 10.40
CA MET A 1 11.59 -10.99 10.33
C MET A 1 10.77 -11.09 9.02
N LEU A 2 10.64 -10.03 8.21
CA LEU A 2 9.99 -10.06 6.89
C LEU A 2 10.88 -10.61 5.74
N THR A 3 12.19 -10.68 5.93
CA THR A 3 13.15 -11.15 4.93
C THR A 3 12.99 -12.64 4.59
N ARG A 4 12.48 -13.47 5.52
CA ARG A 4 12.33 -14.92 5.33
C ARG A 4 11.18 -15.31 4.39
N LEU A 5 10.19 -14.45 4.18
CA LEU A 5 9.10 -14.74 3.23
C LEU A 5 9.55 -14.59 1.77
N CYS A 6 10.52 -13.71 1.49
CA CYS A 6 11.07 -13.55 0.14
C CYS A 6 12.04 -14.68 -0.24
N ASP A 7 12.72 -15.31 0.72
CA ASP A 7 13.60 -16.45 0.46
C ASP A 7 12.83 -17.75 0.13
N SER A 8 11.52 -17.81 0.41
CA SER A 8 10.67 -18.97 0.04
C SER A 8 10.43 -19.09 -1.47
N LEU A 9 10.74 -18.05 -2.26
CA LEU A 9 10.67 -18.12 -3.73
C LEU A 9 11.89 -18.82 -4.36
N ARG A 10 12.86 -19.29 -3.56
CA ARG A 10 14.09 -19.94 -4.07
C ARG A 10 13.90 -21.34 -4.64
N SER A 11 12.71 -21.95 -4.60
CA SER A 11 12.53 -23.32 -5.12
C SER A 11 11.23 -23.57 -5.89
N VAL A 12 10.56 -22.55 -6.45
CA VAL A 12 9.42 -22.81 -7.35
C VAL A 12 9.96 -23.38 -8.68
N ARG A 13 10.17 -24.70 -8.71
CA ARG A 13 10.46 -25.53 -9.90
C ARG A 13 9.30 -25.53 -10.92
N HIS A 14 8.20 -24.82 -10.62
CA HIS A 14 6.97 -24.78 -11.42
C HIS A 14 6.84 -23.51 -12.30
N GLN A 15 7.92 -22.80 -12.60
CA GLN A 15 7.86 -21.63 -13.49
C GLN A 15 7.30 -21.96 -14.89
N GLU A 16 7.28 -23.23 -15.29
CA GLU A 16 6.84 -23.67 -16.62
C GLU A 16 5.32 -23.92 -16.75
N GLN A 17 4.52 -23.76 -15.68
CA GLN A 17 3.09 -24.14 -15.67
C GLN A 17 2.10 -23.04 -15.26
N VAL A 18 2.46 -21.76 -15.39
CA VAL A 18 1.54 -20.66 -15.03
C VAL A 18 1.30 -19.70 -16.20
N ASP A 19 0.03 -19.33 -16.42
CA ASP A 19 -0.38 -18.37 -17.46
C ASP A 19 0.01 -16.92 -17.12
N GLY A 20 0.30 -16.65 -15.84
CA GLY A 20 0.70 -15.34 -15.36
C GLY A 20 1.00 -15.31 -13.86
N TRP A 21 1.52 -14.19 -13.41
CA TRP A 21 1.97 -13.96 -12.04
C TRP A 21 1.26 -12.78 -11.41
N ILE A 22 1.04 -12.86 -10.10
CA ILE A 22 0.55 -11.75 -9.30
C ILE A 22 1.70 -11.23 -8.45
N ALA A 23 2.05 -9.96 -8.64
CA ALA A 23 3.07 -9.27 -7.86
C ALA A 23 2.40 -8.35 -6.83
N LEU A 24 2.48 -8.72 -5.55
CA LEU A 24 2.09 -7.84 -4.44
C LEU A 24 3.26 -6.90 -4.16
N SER A 25 3.12 -5.64 -4.54
CA SER A 25 4.24 -4.70 -4.70
C SER A 25 4.84 -4.21 -3.37
N TYR A 26 4.28 -4.64 -2.24
CA TYR A 26 4.85 -4.44 -0.90
C TYR A 26 6.07 -5.33 -0.62
N ALA A 27 6.18 -6.46 -1.31
CA ALA A 27 7.26 -7.39 -1.06
C ALA A 27 8.54 -6.85 -1.70
N LEU A 28 9.46 -6.38 -0.84
CA LEU A 28 10.85 -5.98 -1.08
C LEU A 28 11.74 -7.08 -1.73
N GLY A 29 11.18 -7.99 -2.55
CA GLY A 29 11.69 -9.35 -2.66
C GLY A 29 11.99 -9.90 -4.05
N SER A 30 11.33 -9.46 -5.12
CA SER A 30 11.58 -10.07 -6.43
C SER A 30 12.78 -9.43 -7.12
N ARG A 31 14.00 -9.63 -6.58
CA ARG A 31 15.26 -9.28 -7.28
C ARG A 31 15.41 -9.98 -8.65
N LYS A 32 14.59 -10.99 -8.94
CA LYS A 32 14.62 -11.72 -10.20
C LYS A 32 13.49 -11.28 -11.13
N PRO A 33 13.78 -11.01 -12.42
CA PRO A 33 12.75 -10.82 -13.43
C PRO A 33 11.81 -12.01 -13.46
N VAL A 34 10.52 -11.75 -13.41
CA VAL A 34 9.49 -12.76 -13.64
C VAL A 34 9.30 -12.87 -15.16
N ARG A 35 9.41 -14.08 -15.72
CA ARG A 35 9.07 -14.33 -17.13
C ARG A 35 7.57 -14.58 -17.26
N GLY A 36 6.94 -13.98 -18.26
CA GLY A 36 5.50 -14.14 -18.53
C GLY A 36 4.66 -12.90 -18.17
N LYS A 37 3.34 -13.02 -18.26
CA LYS A 37 2.40 -11.93 -17.95
C LYS A 37 2.39 -11.69 -16.44
N VAL A 38 2.43 -10.42 -16.03
CA VAL A 38 2.38 -10.04 -14.61
C VAL A 38 1.22 -9.06 -14.38
N ALA A 39 0.38 -9.37 -13.40
CA ALA A 39 -0.53 -8.40 -12.79
C ALA A 39 0.10 -7.90 -11.48
N SER A 40 0.25 -6.60 -11.31
CA SER A 40 0.76 -6.01 -10.07
C SER A 40 -0.38 -5.44 -9.23
N LEU A 41 -0.29 -5.54 -7.90
CA LEU A 41 -1.17 -4.83 -6.96
C LEU A 41 -0.34 -3.93 -6.03
N THR A 42 -0.73 -2.67 -5.85
CA THR A 42 -0.12 -1.75 -4.87
C THR A 42 -1.12 -0.74 -4.31
N ASP A 43 -0.94 -0.30 -3.07
CA ASP A 43 -1.71 0.80 -2.48
C ASP A 43 -1.09 2.17 -2.67
N VAL A 44 0.23 2.24 -2.76
CA VAL A 44 0.98 3.48 -2.90
C VAL A 44 1.96 3.38 -4.06
N SER A 45 2.17 4.49 -4.75
CA SER A 45 3.17 4.59 -5.80
C SER A 45 4.57 4.81 -5.22
N PRO A 46 5.63 4.55 -5.99
CA PRO A 46 7.00 4.87 -5.54
C PRO A 46 7.20 6.35 -5.17
N ALA A 47 6.53 7.28 -5.86
CA ALA A 47 6.59 8.71 -5.55
C ALA A 47 5.88 9.03 -4.22
N GLN A 48 4.73 8.39 -3.99
CA GLN A 48 3.98 8.54 -2.74
C GLN A 48 4.75 7.96 -1.54
N ILE A 49 5.39 6.80 -1.71
CA ILE A 49 6.28 6.22 -0.69
C ILE A 49 7.42 7.19 -0.36
N TYR A 50 8.05 7.78 -1.39
CA TYR A 50 9.12 8.75 -1.19
C TYR A 50 8.63 9.96 -0.36
N GLU A 51 7.49 10.54 -0.70
CA GLU A 51 6.91 11.64 0.07
C GLU A 51 6.53 11.24 1.49
N MET A 52 5.97 10.04 1.69
CA MET A 52 5.67 9.50 3.02
C MET A 52 6.94 9.35 3.87
N ASN A 53 8.02 8.83 3.28
CA ASN A 53 9.30 8.69 3.97
C ASN A 53 9.94 10.05 4.26
N ARG A 54 9.78 11.04 3.39
CA ARG A 54 10.24 12.41 3.61
C ARG A 54 9.48 13.09 4.75
N ALA A 55 8.17 12.86 4.84
CA ALA A 55 7.31 13.45 5.87
C ALA A 55 7.44 12.76 7.24
N ALA A 56 7.79 11.48 7.26
CA ALA A 56 7.96 10.69 8.47
C ALA A 56 9.17 9.72 8.35
N PRO A 57 10.41 10.28 8.30
CA PRO A 57 11.61 9.45 8.32
C PRO A 57 11.63 8.69 9.64
N GLY A 58 11.94 7.39 9.61
CA GLY A 58 11.88 6.59 10.85
C GLY A 58 10.74 5.57 10.91
N SER A 59 9.77 5.60 9.99
CA SER A 59 8.64 4.67 10.09
C SER A 59 9.09 3.22 9.94
N GLU A 60 8.56 2.30 10.75
CA GLU A 60 8.92 0.87 10.78
C GLU A 60 8.91 0.20 9.39
N TRP A 61 8.12 0.75 8.46
CA TRP A 61 7.96 0.25 7.09
C TRP A 61 9.14 0.57 6.18
N PHE A 62 9.87 1.67 6.45
CA PHE A 62 10.90 2.21 5.56
C PHE A 62 12.28 2.32 6.23
N ASN A 63 12.37 2.07 7.54
CA ASN A 63 13.56 2.30 8.36
C ASN A 63 14.72 1.31 8.16
N GLN A 64 14.58 0.34 7.25
CA GLN A 64 15.57 -0.73 7.04
C GLN A 64 16.36 -0.58 5.74
N MET A 65 16.20 0.54 5.01
CA MET A 65 16.82 0.73 3.69
C MET A 65 17.59 2.04 3.63
N THR A 66 18.79 1.99 3.04
CA THR A 66 19.54 3.21 2.71
C THR A 66 18.86 4.00 1.59
N SER A 67 19.25 5.26 1.39
CA SER A 67 18.77 6.07 0.26
C SER A 67 19.07 5.42 -1.10
N ASP A 68 20.19 4.70 -1.22
CA ASP A 68 20.55 3.97 -2.44
C ASP A 68 19.70 2.72 -2.64
N ASP A 69 19.43 1.97 -1.57
CA ASP A 69 18.51 0.84 -1.61
C ASP A 69 17.12 1.31 -2.07
N TRP A 70 16.65 2.46 -1.56
CA TRP A 70 15.38 3.04 -1.98
C TRP A 70 15.36 3.43 -3.45
N ARG A 71 16.41 4.09 -3.95
CA ARG A 71 16.52 4.43 -5.37
C ARG A 71 16.54 3.18 -6.25
N ALA A 72 17.27 2.15 -5.86
CA ALA A 72 17.34 0.89 -6.59
C ALA A 72 15.97 0.20 -6.61
N HIS A 73 15.32 0.12 -5.46
CA HIS A 73 14.02 -0.52 -5.30
C HIS A 73 12.90 0.23 -6.03
N SER A 74 12.83 1.55 -5.87
CA SER A 74 11.87 2.42 -6.58
C SER A 74 11.98 2.24 -8.10
N ARG A 75 13.20 2.26 -8.65
CA ARG A 75 13.44 1.99 -10.08
C ARG A 75 12.94 0.60 -10.49
N GLN A 76 13.03 -0.39 -9.62
CA GLN A 76 12.57 -1.75 -9.91
C GLN A 76 11.04 -1.85 -9.90
N LEU A 77 10.36 -1.22 -8.94
CA LEU A 77 8.90 -1.12 -8.90
C LEU A 77 8.35 -0.40 -10.11
N VAL A 78 8.95 0.73 -10.51
CA VAL A 78 8.55 1.46 -11.71
C VAL A 78 8.67 0.58 -12.96
N ARG A 79 9.77 -0.16 -13.11
CA ARG A 79 9.93 -1.11 -14.22
C ARG A 79 8.85 -2.18 -14.21
N LEU A 80 8.58 -2.78 -13.05
CA LEU A 80 7.54 -3.79 -12.90
C LEU A 80 6.18 -3.26 -13.37
N HIS A 81 5.74 -2.11 -12.85
CA HIS A 81 4.43 -1.54 -13.18
C HIS A 81 4.31 -1.12 -14.64
N ARG A 82 5.39 -0.58 -15.25
CA ARG A 82 5.41 -0.24 -16.68
C ARG A 82 5.31 -1.47 -17.58
N SER A 83 5.94 -2.58 -17.19
CA SER A 83 5.90 -3.83 -17.96
C SER A 83 4.69 -4.72 -17.65
N ALA A 84 3.94 -4.41 -16.59
CA ALA A 84 2.81 -5.23 -16.16
C ALA A 84 1.75 -5.29 -17.26
N TYR A 85 1.11 -6.46 -17.36
CA TYR A 85 -0.07 -6.65 -18.17
C TYR A 85 -1.26 -5.88 -17.58
N ALA A 86 -1.38 -5.89 -16.26
CA ALA A 86 -2.35 -5.12 -15.49
C ALA A 86 -1.71 -4.54 -14.23
N CYS A 87 -1.97 -3.27 -13.95
CA CYS A 87 -1.53 -2.53 -12.78
C CYS A 87 -2.74 -2.20 -11.90
N CYS A 88 -3.05 -3.11 -10.98
CA CYS A 88 -4.10 -2.93 -9.99
C CYS A 88 -3.63 -1.99 -8.88
N VAL A 89 -4.45 -1.02 -8.52
CA VAL A 89 -4.15 -0.04 -7.48
C VAL A 89 -5.31 0.14 -6.49
N ALA A 90 -4.98 0.46 -5.24
CA ALA A 90 -5.98 0.60 -4.18
C ALA A 90 -6.89 1.83 -4.34
N SER A 91 -6.45 2.87 -5.05
CA SER A 91 -7.15 4.14 -5.10
C SER A 91 -6.89 4.94 -6.37
N HIS A 92 -7.79 5.88 -6.67
CA HIS A 92 -7.60 6.87 -7.73
C HIS A 92 -6.41 7.82 -7.47
N TRP A 93 -6.04 8.03 -6.20
CA TRP A 93 -4.86 8.82 -5.85
C TRP A 93 -3.58 8.12 -6.34
N THR A 94 -3.48 6.82 -6.08
CA THR A 94 -2.39 5.96 -6.55
C THR A 94 -2.40 5.81 -8.07
N ALA A 95 -3.57 5.62 -8.68
CA ALA A 95 -3.73 5.51 -10.13
C ALA A 95 -3.17 6.75 -10.85
N ARG A 96 -3.55 7.94 -10.40
CA ARG A 96 -3.06 9.20 -10.97
C ARG A 96 -1.54 9.28 -10.90
N SER A 97 -0.96 8.99 -9.73
CA SER A 97 0.50 8.99 -9.56
C SER A 97 1.21 7.98 -10.45
N MET A 98 0.64 6.78 -10.66
CA MET A 98 1.21 5.79 -11.58
C MET A 98 1.28 6.31 -13.03
N VAL A 99 0.27 7.04 -13.47
CA VAL A 99 0.24 7.60 -14.83
C VAL A 99 1.13 8.84 -14.90
N SER A 100 0.92 9.84 -14.04
CA SER A 100 1.61 11.13 -14.12
C SER A 100 3.08 11.06 -13.75
N ASP A 101 3.41 10.36 -12.66
CA ASP A 101 4.74 10.41 -12.07
C ASP A 101 5.62 9.25 -12.59
N HIS A 102 4.98 8.14 -12.96
CA HIS A 102 5.67 6.92 -13.37
C HIS A 102 5.41 6.52 -14.82
N GLY A 103 4.56 7.22 -15.58
CA GLY A 103 4.35 6.95 -17.01
C GLY A 103 3.85 5.53 -17.30
N VAL A 104 3.06 4.95 -16.40
CA VAL A 104 2.35 3.67 -16.66
C VAL A 104 1.21 3.96 -17.63
N ASP A 105 1.03 3.07 -18.62
CA ASP A 105 -0.06 3.16 -19.59
C ASP A 105 -1.43 3.18 -18.86
N PRO A 106 -2.23 4.26 -19.00
CA PRO A 106 -3.50 4.38 -18.31
C PRO A 106 -4.48 3.26 -18.64
N ALA A 107 -4.38 2.65 -19.84
CA ALA A 107 -5.23 1.52 -20.23
C ALA A 107 -4.96 0.24 -19.40
N ARG A 108 -3.83 0.18 -18.70
CA ARG A 108 -3.44 -0.95 -17.85
C ARG A 108 -3.61 -0.65 -16.36
N VAL A 109 -4.00 0.57 -15.98
CA VAL A 109 -4.16 0.94 -14.58
C VAL A 109 -5.61 0.73 -14.16
N HIS A 110 -5.82 -0.11 -13.15
CA HIS A 110 -7.15 -0.48 -12.67
C HIS A 110 -7.29 -0.18 -11.18
N VAL A 111 -8.23 0.67 -10.80
CA VAL A 111 -8.55 0.90 -9.39
C VAL A 111 -9.44 -0.24 -8.90
N VAL A 112 -8.90 -1.10 -8.04
CA VAL A 112 -9.61 -2.31 -7.54
C VAL A 112 -9.91 -2.26 -6.04
N GLY A 113 -9.41 -1.25 -5.34
CA GLY A 113 -9.55 -1.15 -3.89
C GLY A 113 -8.66 -2.12 -3.12
N LEU A 114 -8.72 -2.04 -1.79
CA LEU A 114 -8.17 -3.03 -0.87
C LEU A 114 -9.26 -3.36 0.12
N GLY A 115 -9.84 -4.55 -0.02
CA GLY A 115 -10.95 -4.95 0.82
C GLY A 115 -11.45 -6.32 0.47
N HIS A 116 -12.29 -6.82 1.36
CA HIS A 116 -13.11 -7.99 1.14
C HIS A 116 -14.57 -7.53 1.09
N ASP A 117 -15.39 -8.20 0.29
CA ASP A 117 -16.83 -7.95 0.26
C ASP A 117 -17.45 -8.41 1.58
N ILE A 118 -17.46 -7.52 2.56
CA ILE A 118 -18.14 -7.74 3.83
C ILE A 118 -19.52 -7.13 3.71
N VAL A 119 -20.55 -7.97 3.76
CA VAL A 119 -21.93 -7.50 3.93
C VAL A 119 -22.02 -6.89 5.32
N ALA A 120 -22.10 -5.56 5.38
CA ALA A 120 -22.23 -4.85 6.65
C ALA A 120 -23.59 -5.19 7.28
N VAL A 121 -23.57 -5.84 8.44
CA VAL A 121 -24.77 -6.01 9.26
C VAL A 121 -25.02 -4.68 9.96
N SER A 122 -26.19 -4.07 9.74
CA SER A 122 -26.58 -2.85 10.47
C SER A 122 -26.83 -3.20 11.94
N PRO A 123 -26.03 -2.69 12.89
CA PRO A 123 -26.24 -3.00 14.30
C PRO A 123 -27.49 -2.29 14.81
N SER A 124 -28.30 -2.98 15.62
CA SER A 124 -29.39 -2.35 16.39
C SER A 124 -28.79 -1.56 17.55
N ARG A 125 -28.28 -0.37 17.25
CA ARG A 125 -27.63 0.51 18.22
C ARG A 125 -28.33 1.87 18.28
N ASN A 126 -28.58 2.35 19.50
CA ASN A 126 -28.94 3.74 19.72
C ASN A 126 -27.71 4.64 19.52
N TRP A 127 -27.82 5.59 18.58
CA TRP A 127 -26.78 6.55 18.22
C TRP A 127 -26.95 7.92 18.87
N SER A 128 -27.95 8.11 19.75
CA SER A 128 -28.20 9.38 20.46
C SER A 128 -27.01 9.82 21.32
N VAL A 129 -26.18 8.86 21.77
CA VAL A 129 -24.90 9.13 22.42
C VAL A 129 -23.79 8.47 21.60
N PRO A 130 -22.97 9.24 20.87
CA PRO A 130 -21.92 8.67 20.04
C PRO A 130 -20.82 8.08 20.92
N ARG A 131 -20.33 6.89 20.52
CA ARG A 131 -19.12 6.27 21.09
C ARG A 131 -18.11 6.12 19.97
N PHE A 132 -16.95 6.71 20.17
CA PHE A 132 -15.87 6.73 19.19
C PHE A 132 -14.84 5.66 19.56
N LEU A 133 -14.39 4.90 18.56
CA LEU A 133 -13.34 3.90 18.69
C LEU A 133 -12.22 4.25 17.73
N PHE A 134 -11.00 4.27 18.24
CA PHE A 134 -9.80 4.36 17.41
C PHE A 134 -9.25 2.95 17.15
N ILE A 135 -9.07 2.58 15.88
CA ILE A 135 -8.44 1.33 15.47
C ILE A 135 -7.21 1.67 14.64
N GLY A 136 -6.02 1.39 15.17
CA GLY A 136 -4.75 1.61 14.49
C GLY A 136 -3.58 1.05 15.28
N ARG A 137 -2.57 0.53 14.58
CA ARG A 137 -1.38 -0.07 15.21
C ARG A 137 -0.40 0.95 15.80
N ASP A 138 -0.44 2.19 15.33
CA ASP A 138 0.55 3.23 15.64
C ASP A 138 -0.18 4.56 15.85
N TRP A 139 -0.32 4.94 17.12
CA TRP A 139 -1.08 6.11 17.55
C TRP A 139 -0.43 7.42 17.06
N GLN A 140 0.89 7.53 17.25
CA GLN A 140 1.67 8.71 16.96
C GLN A 140 1.70 8.99 15.45
N ARG A 141 2.00 7.97 14.63
CA ARG A 141 2.01 8.12 13.16
C ARG A 141 0.63 8.42 12.59
N LYS A 142 -0.44 7.94 13.25
CA LYS A 142 -1.82 8.28 12.90
C LYS A 142 -2.29 9.63 13.47
N ASN A 143 -1.40 10.34 14.17
CA ASN A 143 -1.68 11.63 14.80
C ASN A 143 -2.89 11.58 15.73
N GLY A 144 -3.01 10.51 16.54
CA GLY A 144 -4.16 10.30 17.42
C GLY A 144 -4.36 11.45 18.41
N ASP A 145 -3.28 12.12 18.86
CA ASP A 145 -3.39 13.27 19.75
C ASP A 145 -4.16 14.44 19.12
N ALA A 146 -4.09 14.61 17.80
CA ALA A 146 -4.89 15.63 17.11
C ALA A 146 -6.40 15.33 17.22
N VAL A 147 -6.78 14.05 17.19
CA VAL A 147 -8.17 13.62 17.40
C VAL A 147 -8.62 13.99 18.81
N ILE A 148 -7.83 13.62 19.85
CA ILE A 148 -8.17 13.95 21.24
C ILE A 148 -8.28 15.46 21.45
N ARG A 149 -7.34 16.25 20.90
CA ARG A 149 -7.42 17.72 20.96
C ARG A 149 -8.67 18.26 20.26
N ALA A 150 -9.07 17.68 19.14
CA ALA A 150 -10.31 18.07 18.45
C ALA A 150 -11.54 17.79 19.34
N PHE A 151 -11.63 16.61 19.94
CA PHE A 151 -12.73 16.27 20.86
C PHE A 151 -12.77 17.18 22.09
N ALA A 152 -11.62 17.47 22.70
CA ALA A 152 -11.54 18.37 23.84
C ALA A 152 -12.06 19.79 23.51
N ARG A 153 -11.80 20.28 22.29
CA ARG A 153 -12.29 21.58 21.81
C ARG A 153 -13.79 21.59 21.52
N LEU A 154 -14.35 20.47 21.05
CA LEU A 154 -15.77 20.37 20.68
C LEU A 154 -16.67 20.12 21.89
N ARG A 155 -16.18 19.44 22.93
CA ARG A 155 -16.94 19.04 24.11
C ARG A 155 -17.74 20.17 24.80
N PRO A 156 -17.24 21.41 24.94
CA PRO A 156 -18.03 22.48 25.55
C PRO A 156 -19.30 22.85 24.77
N ALA A 157 -19.28 22.72 23.44
CA ALA A 157 -20.43 22.98 22.59
C ALA A 157 -21.35 21.76 22.40
N TRP A 158 -20.83 20.56 22.69
CA TRP A 158 -21.51 19.26 22.50
C TRP A 158 -21.17 18.31 23.68
N PRO A 159 -21.78 18.54 24.86
CA PRO A 159 -21.45 17.80 26.09
C PRO A 159 -21.86 16.33 26.09
#